data_AF-A0A937L8G0-F1
#
_entry.id   AF-A0A937L8G0-F1
#
_cell.length_a   1.000
_cell.length_b   1.000
_cell.length_c   1.000
_cell.angle_alpha   90.00
_cell.angle_beta   90.00
_cell.angle_gamma   90.00
#
_symmetry.space_group_name_H-M   'P 1'
#
loop_
_entity.id
_entity.type
_entity.pdbx_description
1 polymer ?
#
loop_
_entity_poly.entity_id
_entity_poly.type
_entity_poly.pdbx_seq_one_letter_code
_entity_poly.pdbx_strand_id
1 'polypeptide(L)'
;LLNFYLSAVTAVDFKYEPTKKTKPEIWTYLNSANLIKLEDSSDKERLKQLEIAAKNDQLDKKKIFEIYKQIPFNLNTLINAKNNYQSLNESDARALIYQKYLLSDSNEARIELLFLLEELFKKNDLINIYSKFFSDRIKEIGVENLPKEYQEPAFAKIITDEELILGKIKYNDKILHQSKILKYYVEGENKAKVQKDINKIFKKIIKNNKYFISAKDLALSDALIKDGFSLPSNFKYNELKEKLDVPNNLLKLVENNQKAFLALKIVEIIGEDEPYQLDSETIFFITNLLNKMNLVTIRNKVLNSALPLRT
;
A
#
# COMPACT_ATOMS: atom_id res chain seq x y z
N LEU A 1 -9.38 -9.96 -28.98
CA LEU A 1 -8.34 -8.92 -28.85
C LEU A 1 -7.62 -8.68 -30.18
N LEU A 2 -7.12 -9.71 -30.85
CA LEU A 2 -6.40 -9.60 -32.14
C LEU A 2 -7.13 -8.75 -33.20
N ASN A 3 -8.42 -9.02 -33.45
CA ASN A 3 -9.18 -8.25 -34.44
C ASN A 3 -9.30 -6.75 -34.06
N PHE A 4 -9.45 -6.45 -32.77
CA PHE A 4 -9.50 -5.07 -32.29
C PHE A 4 -8.15 -4.37 -32.47
N TYR A 5 -7.06 -5.05 -32.14
CA TYR A 5 -5.69 -4.56 -32.35
C TYR A 5 -5.44 -4.28 -33.83
N LEU A 6 -5.78 -5.22 -34.72
CA LEU A 6 -5.60 -5.04 -36.16
C LEU A 6 -6.41 -3.84 -36.68
N SER A 7 -7.67 -3.68 -36.26
CA SER A 7 -8.46 -2.49 -36.58
C SER A 7 -7.83 -1.20 -36.03
N ALA A 8 -7.28 -1.21 -34.82
CA ALA A 8 -6.65 -0.05 -34.20
C ALA A 8 -5.38 0.42 -34.93
N VAL A 9 -4.62 -0.51 -35.53
CA VAL A 9 -3.37 -0.20 -36.23
C VAL A 9 -3.58 0.08 -37.72
N THR A 10 -4.62 -0.49 -38.34
CA THR A 10 -4.85 -0.39 -39.80
C THR A 10 -5.82 0.71 -40.20
N ALA A 11 -6.71 1.14 -39.30
CA ALA A 11 -7.64 2.22 -39.60
C ALA A 11 -6.94 3.59 -39.50
N VAL A 12 -7.03 4.39 -40.57
CA VAL A 12 -6.39 5.71 -40.68
C VAL A 12 -6.87 6.67 -39.58
N ASP A 13 -8.16 6.60 -39.21
CA ASP A 13 -8.79 7.40 -38.17
C ASP A 13 -9.49 6.52 -37.12
N PHE A 14 -8.72 5.61 -36.49
CA PHE A 14 -9.30 4.74 -35.48
C PHE A 14 -9.84 5.54 -34.29
N LYS A 15 -11.17 5.55 -34.14
CA LYS A 15 -11.86 6.08 -32.96
C LYS A 15 -12.64 4.96 -32.29
N TYR A 16 -12.37 4.77 -31.01
CA TYR A 16 -13.12 3.85 -30.19
C TYR A 16 -13.32 4.42 -28.79
N GLU A 17 -14.58 4.55 -28.40
CA GLU A 17 -14.95 5.04 -27.08
C GLU A 17 -15.32 3.85 -26.19
N PRO A 18 -14.46 3.49 -25.22
CA PRO A 18 -14.79 2.41 -24.30
C PRO A 18 -15.96 2.81 -23.40
N THR A 19 -16.88 1.86 -23.21
CA THR A 19 -18.05 1.97 -22.33
C THR A 19 -17.95 0.96 -21.19
N LYS A 20 -18.91 0.97 -20.26
CA LYS A 20 -19.01 -0.05 -19.20
C LYS A 20 -19.16 -1.49 -19.73
N LYS A 21 -19.59 -1.67 -20.98
CA LYS A 21 -19.73 -2.97 -21.65
C LYS A 21 -18.46 -3.42 -22.37
N THR A 22 -17.47 -2.53 -22.52
CA THR A 22 -16.21 -2.86 -23.17
C THR A 22 -15.44 -3.89 -22.36
N LYS A 23 -14.89 -4.90 -23.04
CA LYS A 23 -14.16 -5.99 -22.40
C LYS A 23 -12.90 -5.46 -21.68
N PRO A 24 -12.50 -6.03 -20.52
CA PRO A 24 -11.33 -5.59 -19.78
C PRO A 24 -10.04 -5.55 -20.60
N GLU A 25 -9.82 -6.52 -21.49
CA GLU A 25 -8.61 -6.59 -22.30
C GLU A 25 -8.52 -5.43 -23.31
N ILE A 26 -9.66 -4.92 -23.75
CA ILE A 26 -9.74 -3.75 -24.62
C ILE A 26 -9.41 -2.49 -23.82
N TRP A 27 -9.88 -2.38 -22.56
CA TRP A 27 -9.48 -1.31 -21.66
C TRP A 27 -7.97 -1.28 -21.41
N THR A 28 -7.37 -2.45 -21.11
CA THR A 28 -5.92 -2.58 -20.93
C THR A 28 -5.15 -2.15 -22.18
N TYR A 29 -5.61 -2.57 -23.37
CA TYR A 29 -5.00 -2.16 -24.63
C TYR A 29 -5.10 -0.65 -24.87
N LEU A 30 -6.29 -0.07 -24.74
CA LEU A 30 -6.49 1.36 -24.95
C LEU A 30 -5.68 2.22 -23.96
N ASN A 31 -5.58 1.77 -22.71
CA ASN A 31 -4.80 2.42 -21.67
C ASN A 31 -3.29 2.37 -21.99
N SER A 32 -2.77 1.18 -22.35
CA SER A 32 -1.34 0.99 -22.70
C SER A 32 -0.94 1.69 -23.99
N ALA A 33 -1.82 1.74 -24.98
CA ALA A 33 -1.63 2.45 -26.24
C ALA A 33 -1.89 3.98 -26.12
N ASN A 34 -2.25 4.48 -24.93
CA ASN A 34 -2.56 5.89 -24.68
C ASN A 34 -3.67 6.46 -25.60
N LEU A 35 -4.62 5.60 -26.01
CA LEU A 35 -5.71 5.92 -26.92
C LEU A 35 -6.92 6.54 -26.22
N ILE A 36 -6.96 6.49 -24.88
CA ILE A 36 -8.02 7.10 -24.08
C ILE A 36 -7.74 8.60 -23.95
N LYS A 37 -8.58 9.42 -24.57
CA LYS A 37 -8.53 10.89 -24.48
C LYS A 37 -9.94 11.43 -24.25
N LEU A 38 -10.02 12.58 -23.61
CA LEU A 38 -11.25 13.37 -23.58
C LEU A 38 -11.18 14.29 -24.81
N GLU A 39 -11.86 13.93 -25.89
CA GLU A 39 -11.87 14.73 -27.13
C GLU A 39 -12.59 16.07 -26.93
N ASP A 40 -13.69 16.05 -26.17
CA ASP A 40 -14.48 17.23 -25.82
C ASP A 40 -14.46 17.46 -24.31
N SER A 41 -13.81 18.54 -23.87
CA SER A 41 -13.77 18.93 -22.46
C SER A 41 -15.13 19.38 -21.89
N SER A 42 -16.11 19.65 -22.75
CA SER A 42 -17.48 19.96 -22.34
C SER A 42 -18.32 18.71 -22.04
N ASP A 43 -17.85 17.52 -22.44
CA ASP A 43 -18.52 16.25 -22.15
C ASP A 43 -18.29 15.79 -20.70
N LYS A 44 -19.14 16.32 -19.83
CA LYS A 44 -19.14 16.07 -18.39
C LYS A 44 -19.51 14.62 -18.06
N GLU A 45 -20.37 14.01 -18.85
CA GLU A 45 -20.75 12.60 -18.64
C GLU A 45 -19.57 11.69 -18.93
N ARG A 46 -18.83 11.98 -20.01
CA ARG A 46 -17.65 11.23 -20.37
C ARG A 46 -16.56 11.32 -19.31
N LEU A 47 -16.29 12.52 -18.80
CA LEU A 47 -15.32 12.69 -17.72
C LEU A 47 -15.70 11.84 -16.49
N LYS A 48 -16.98 11.85 -16.10
CA LYS A 48 -17.47 11.02 -14.99
C LYS A 48 -17.33 9.53 -15.26
N GLN A 49 -17.55 9.07 -16.49
CA GLN A 49 -17.31 7.67 -16.86
C GLN A 49 -15.84 7.28 -16.74
N LEU A 50 -14.92 8.15 -17.15
CA LEU A 50 -13.49 7.90 -17.02
C LEU A 50 -13.05 7.85 -15.55
N GLU A 51 -13.57 8.75 -14.70
CA GLU A 51 -13.36 8.70 -13.25
C GLU A 51 -13.84 7.36 -12.66
N ILE A 52 -15.03 6.88 -13.05
CA ILE A 52 -15.54 5.58 -12.60
C ILE A 52 -14.69 4.41 -13.12
N ALA A 53 -14.21 4.48 -14.36
CA ALA A 53 -13.32 3.46 -14.92
C ALA A 53 -11.99 3.40 -14.14
N ALA A 54 -11.42 4.56 -13.77
CA ALA A 54 -10.22 4.63 -12.95
C ALA A 54 -10.45 4.14 -11.52
N LYS A 55 -11.63 4.39 -10.95
CA LYS A 55 -12.03 3.82 -9.65
C LYS A 55 -12.04 2.30 -9.68
N ASN A 56 -12.50 1.70 -10.78
CA ASN A 56 -12.60 0.24 -10.95
C ASN A 56 -11.31 -0.38 -11.49
N ASP A 57 -10.18 0.34 -11.44
CA ASP A 57 -8.87 -0.10 -11.94
C ASP A 57 -8.85 -0.51 -13.43
N GLN A 58 -9.82 -0.04 -14.23
CA GLN A 58 -9.90 -0.24 -15.68
C GLN A 58 -9.09 0.80 -16.46
N LEU A 59 -8.82 1.93 -15.84
CA LEU A 59 -8.06 3.06 -16.38
C LEU A 59 -6.96 3.43 -15.38
N ASP A 60 -5.76 3.77 -15.86
CA ASP A 60 -4.71 4.28 -14.99
C ASP A 60 -5.20 5.57 -14.29
N LYS A 61 -5.16 5.57 -12.96
CA LYS A 61 -5.53 6.70 -12.10
C LYS A 61 -4.76 7.98 -12.47
N LYS A 62 -3.51 7.86 -12.93
CA LYS A 62 -2.70 9.00 -13.40
C LYS A 62 -3.34 9.71 -14.59
N LYS A 63 -4.05 8.98 -15.45
CA LYS A 63 -4.69 9.53 -16.64
C LYS A 63 -5.78 10.54 -16.31
N ILE A 64 -6.47 10.38 -15.18
CA ILE A 64 -7.48 11.32 -14.70
C ILE A 64 -6.86 12.71 -14.48
N PHE A 65 -5.69 12.77 -13.84
CA PHE A 65 -4.99 14.03 -13.61
C PHE A 65 -4.49 14.67 -14.91
N GLU A 66 -4.04 13.87 -15.89
CA GLU A 66 -3.71 14.39 -17.23
C GLU A 66 -4.92 14.97 -17.96
N ILE A 67 -6.09 14.33 -17.85
CA ILE A 67 -7.34 14.85 -18.41
C ILE A 67 -7.73 16.16 -17.72
N TYR A 68 -7.61 16.24 -16.39
CA TYR A 68 -7.90 17.48 -15.67
C TYR A 68 -7.05 18.66 -16.12
N LYS A 69 -5.79 18.45 -16.54
CA LYS A 69 -4.94 19.53 -17.09
C LYS A 69 -5.46 20.11 -18.41
N GLN A 70 -6.23 19.32 -19.16
CA GLN A 70 -6.72 19.69 -20.50
C GLN A 70 -8.03 20.48 -20.46
N ILE A 71 -8.71 20.53 -19.31
CA ILE A 71 -10.00 21.21 -19.17
C ILE A 71 -9.77 22.73 -19.17
N PRO A 72 -10.37 23.49 -20.10
CA PRO A 72 -10.14 24.92 -20.19
C PRO A 72 -10.87 25.67 -19.08
N PHE A 73 -10.14 26.48 -18.32
CA PHE A 73 -10.70 27.44 -17.37
C PHE A 73 -10.22 28.85 -17.70
N ASN A 74 -11.09 29.84 -17.54
CA ASN A 74 -10.66 31.23 -17.66
C ASN A 74 -9.79 31.62 -16.44
N LEU A 75 -8.92 32.62 -16.64
CA LEU A 75 -7.97 33.04 -15.62
C LEU A 75 -8.64 33.50 -14.33
N ASN A 76 -9.76 34.24 -14.42
CA ASN A 76 -10.50 34.72 -13.25
C ASN A 76 -11.07 33.57 -12.41
N THR A 77 -11.50 32.49 -13.06
CA THR A 77 -11.99 31.27 -12.43
C THR A 77 -10.87 30.53 -11.73
N LEU A 78 -9.69 30.41 -12.35
CA LEU A 78 -8.49 29.82 -11.74
C LEU A 78 -7.99 30.62 -10.53
N ILE A 79 -7.92 31.95 -10.65
CA ILE A 79 -7.50 32.83 -9.55
C ILE A 79 -8.41 32.63 -8.34
N ASN A 80 -9.74 32.62 -8.56
CA ASN A 80 -10.76 32.50 -7.53
C ASN A 80 -11.26 31.05 -7.33
N ALA A 81 -10.45 30.05 -7.66
CA ALA A 81 -10.85 28.64 -7.68
C ALA A 81 -11.48 28.16 -6.36
N LYS A 82 -10.92 28.58 -5.21
CA LYS A 82 -11.43 28.24 -3.87
C LYS A 82 -12.85 28.76 -3.59
N ASN A 83 -13.30 29.82 -4.26
CA ASN A 83 -14.66 30.33 -4.10
C ASN A 83 -15.59 29.77 -5.18
N ASN A 84 -15.06 29.56 -6.38
CA ASN A 84 -15.87 29.19 -7.56
C ASN A 84 -16.11 27.68 -7.68
N TYR A 85 -15.30 26.81 -7.07
CA TYR A 85 -15.47 25.36 -7.26
C TYR A 85 -16.84 24.85 -6.80
N GLN A 86 -17.47 25.50 -5.82
CA GLN A 86 -18.74 25.08 -5.24
C GLN A 86 -19.93 25.22 -6.21
N SER A 87 -19.84 26.13 -7.17
CA SER A 87 -20.88 26.34 -8.19
C SER A 87 -20.69 25.46 -9.43
N LEU A 88 -19.57 24.75 -9.54
CA LEU A 88 -19.29 23.82 -10.63
C LEU A 88 -19.88 22.44 -10.36
N ASN A 89 -19.97 21.64 -11.42
CA ASN A 89 -20.23 20.20 -11.26
C ASN A 89 -19.05 19.54 -10.52
N GLU A 90 -19.25 18.30 -10.10
CA GLU A 90 -18.28 17.59 -9.26
C GLU A 90 -16.93 17.38 -9.95
N SER A 91 -16.93 17.03 -11.24
CA SER A 91 -15.71 16.74 -11.99
C SER A 91 -14.96 18.02 -12.41
N ASP A 92 -15.64 19.10 -12.84
CA ASP A 92 -14.97 20.37 -13.15
C ASP A 92 -14.45 21.03 -11.87
N ALA A 93 -15.14 20.88 -10.74
CA ALA A 93 -14.64 21.34 -9.45
C ALA A 93 -13.30 20.67 -9.08
N ARG A 94 -13.21 19.34 -9.23
CA ARG A 94 -11.94 18.61 -9.03
C ARG A 94 -10.85 19.09 -9.98
N ALA A 95 -11.16 19.23 -11.26
CA ALA A 95 -10.20 19.69 -12.26
C ALA A 95 -9.72 21.13 -11.99
N LEU A 96 -10.62 22.04 -11.61
CA LEU A 96 -10.30 23.43 -11.30
C LEU A 96 -9.36 23.53 -10.09
N ILE A 97 -9.68 22.83 -8.99
CA ILE A 97 -8.83 22.82 -7.80
C ILE A 97 -7.48 22.16 -8.10
N TYR A 98 -7.45 21.09 -8.89
CA TYR A 98 -6.21 20.44 -9.30
C TYR A 98 -5.32 21.37 -10.13
N GLN A 99 -5.86 22.08 -11.11
CA GLN A 99 -5.09 23.06 -11.88
C GLN A 99 -4.61 24.22 -11.01
N LYS A 100 -5.44 24.73 -10.09
CA LYS A 100 -5.02 25.75 -9.13
C LYS A 100 -3.87 25.27 -8.24
N TYR A 101 -3.90 24.00 -7.83
CA TYR A 101 -2.79 23.38 -7.10
C TYR A 101 -1.49 23.40 -7.91
N LEU A 102 -1.53 23.01 -9.19
CA LEU A 102 -0.36 23.02 -10.07
C LEU A 102 0.24 24.42 -10.26
N LEU A 103 -0.61 25.45 -10.25
CA LEU A 103 -0.20 26.86 -10.40
C LEU A 103 0.22 27.53 -9.09
N SER A 104 0.15 26.82 -7.95
CA SER A 104 0.48 27.41 -6.65
C SER A 104 1.98 27.30 -6.37
N ASP A 105 2.58 28.38 -5.86
CA ASP A 105 4.03 28.44 -5.59
C ASP A 105 4.38 28.13 -4.14
N SER A 106 3.51 28.45 -3.18
CA SER A 106 3.77 28.20 -1.76
C SER A 106 3.36 26.80 -1.33
N ASN A 107 4.17 26.18 -0.46
CA ASN A 107 3.85 24.87 0.14
C ASN A 107 2.54 24.90 0.94
N GLU A 108 2.26 26.02 1.61
CA GLU A 108 1.02 26.26 2.35
C GLU A 108 -0.21 26.22 1.42
N ALA A 109 -0.22 26.98 0.32
CA ALA A 109 -1.33 26.95 -0.61
C ALA A 109 -1.48 25.57 -1.27
N ARG A 110 -0.35 24.91 -1.58
CA ARG A 110 -0.35 23.56 -2.15
C ARG A 110 -1.01 22.55 -1.22
N ILE A 111 -0.62 22.52 0.06
CA ILE A 111 -1.17 21.53 1.01
C ILE A 111 -2.65 21.77 1.28
N GLU A 112 -3.07 23.03 1.42
CA GLU A 112 -4.49 23.38 1.57
C GLU A 112 -5.34 22.88 0.40
N LEU A 113 -4.87 23.09 -0.83
CA LEU A 113 -5.57 22.64 -2.03
C LEU A 113 -5.59 21.12 -2.15
N LEU A 114 -4.52 20.43 -1.72
CA LEU A 114 -4.48 18.98 -1.71
C LEU A 114 -5.49 18.38 -0.72
N PHE A 115 -5.68 18.99 0.46
CA PHE A 115 -6.71 18.56 1.41
C PHE A 115 -8.12 18.86 0.89
N LEU A 116 -8.34 20.04 0.31
CA LEU A 116 -9.62 20.35 -0.34
C LEU A 116 -9.96 19.36 -1.45
N LEU A 117 -8.98 19.00 -2.27
CA LEU A 117 -9.15 18.02 -3.33
C LEU A 117 -9.46 16.63 -2.76
N GLU A 118 -8.84 16.23 -1.63
CA GLU A 118 -9.18 14.99 -0.91
C GLU A 118 -10.68 14.93 -0.56
N GLU A 119 -11.25 16.02 -0.05
CA GLU A 119 -12.67 16.11 0.28
C GLU A 119 -13.57 15.96 -0.95
N LEU A 120 -13.21 16.58 -2.07
CA LEU A 120 -13.93 16.47 -3.34
C LEU A 120 -13.92 15.04 -3.90
N PHE A 121 -12.81 14.32 -3.75
CA PHE A 121 -12.73 12.91 -4.13
C PHE A 121 -13.52 12.00 -3.19
N LYS A 122 -13.49 12.27 -1.87
CA LYS A 122 -14.28 11.51 -0.88
C LYS A 122 -15.78 11.65 -1.10
N LYS A 123 -16.26 12.86 -1.40
CA LYS A 123 -17.69 13.15 -1.62
C LYS A 123 -18.31 12.26 -2.70
N ASN A 124 -17.51 11.83 -3.67
CA ASN A 124 -17.95 10.98 -4.79
C ASN A 124 -17.44 9.54 -4.72
N ASP A 125 -16.90 9.11 -3.58
CA ASP A 125 -16.34 7.76 -3.38
C ASP A 125 -15.26 7.41 -4.44
N LEU A 126 -14.38 8.37 -4.74
CA LEU A 126 -13.26 8.26 -5.69
C LEU A 126 -11.90 8.33 -4.98
N ILE A 127 -11.87 8.18 -3.64
CA ILE A 127 -10.67 8.38 -2.82
C ILE A 127 -9.53 7.44 -3.23
N ASN A 128 -9.83 6.25 -3.76
CA ASN A 128 -8.83 5.30 -4.23
C ASN A 128 -8.04 5.78 -5.46
N ILE A 129 -8.57 6.73 -6.24
CA ILE A 129 -7.85 7.39 -7.34
C ILE A 129 -6.84 8.39 -6.78
N TYR A 130 -7.19 9.06 -5.68
CA TYR A 130 -6.46 10.21 -5.15
C TYR A 130 -5.42 9.87 -4.08
N SER A 131 -5.68 8.88 -3.22
CA SER A 131 -4.83 8.56 -2.05
C SER A 131 -3.34 8.42 -2.38
N LYS A 132 -3.01 7.69 -3.46
CA LYS A 132 -1.61 7.52 -3.89
C LYS A 132 -1.01 8.85 -4.37
N PHE A 133 -1.74 9.56 -5.23
CA PHE A 133 -1.32 10.87 -5.72
C PHE A 133 -1.04 11.83 -4.56
N PHE A 134 -1.93 11.91 -3.58
CA PHE A 134 -1.77 12.78 -2.42
C PHE A 134 -0.52 12.43 -1.59
N SER A 135 -0.33 11.15 -1.29
CA SER A 135 0.88 10.64 -0.60
C SER A 135 2.15 11.04 -1.34
N ASP A 136 2.20 10.82 -2.66
CA ASP A 136 3.36 11.14 -3.49
C ASP A 136 3.66 12.65 -3.49
N ARG A 137 2.62 13.49 -3.60
CA ARG A 137 2.79 14.97 -3.54
C ARG A 137 3.31 15.43 -2.17
N ILE A 138 2.84 14.85 -1.06
CA ILE A 138 3.36 15.19 0.28
C ILE A 138 4.83 14.80 0.40
N LYS A 139 5.22 13.61 -0.07
CA LYS A 139 6.61 13.16 -0.08
C LYS A 139 7.52 14.07 -0.90
N GLU A 140 7.03 14.55 -2.06
CA GLU A 140 7.76 15.52 -2.90
C GLU A 140 7.97 16.87 -2.22
N ILE A 141 6.98 17.36 -1.45
CA ILE A 141 7.09 18.63 -0.71
C ILE A 141 8.00 18.49 0.52
N GLY A 142 7.95 17.35 1.21
CA GLY A 142 8.57 17.12 2.52
C GLY A 142 7.71 17.65 3.66
N VAL A 143 7.40 16.81 4.65
CA VAL A 143 6.47 17.15 5.75
C VAL A 143 7.02 18.30 6.59
N GLU A 144 8.33 18.33 6.79
CA GLU A 144 9.06 19.38 7.50
C GLU A 144 8.94 20.76 6.83
N ASN A 145 8.67 20.81 5.52
CA ASN A 145 8.51 22.05 4.76
C ASN A 145 7.07 22.59 4.77
N LEU A 146 6.16 21.91 5.50
CA LEU A 146 4.77 22.32 5.66
C LEU A 146 4.57 23.16 6.94
N PRO A 147 3.55 24.05 6.96
CA PRO A 147 3.14 24.73 8.19
C PRO A 147 2.82 23.71 9.30
N LYS A 148 3.14 24.06 10.56
CA LYS A 148 3.02 23.14 11.71
C LYS A 148 1.65 22.49 11.86
N GLU A 149 0.59 23.22 11.57
CA GLU A 149 -0.79 22.73 11.63
C GLU A 149 -1.08 21.61 10.62
N TYR A 150 -0.34 21.55 9.50
CA TYR A 150 -0.50 20.54 8.46
C TYR A 150 0.46 19.36 8.59
N GLN A 151 1.50 19.43 9.42
CA GLN A 151 2.54 18.39 9.50
C GLN A 151 1.98 17.03 9.95
N GLU A 152 1.30 17.00 11.10
CA GLU A 152 0.64 15.80 11.64
C GLU A 152 -0.41 15.21 10.67
N PRO A 153 -1.39 15.99 10.18
CA PRO A 153 -2.38 15.44 9.26
C PRO A 153 -1.76 15.02 7.92
N ALA A 154 -0.74 15.71 7.41
CA ALA A 154 -0.06 15.30 6.17
C ALA A 154 0.73 14.00 6.36
N PHE A 155 1.44 13.84 7.49
CA PHE A 155 2.16 12.61 7.80
C PHE A 155 1.21 11.40 7.82
N ALA A 156 0.00 11.56 8.38
CA ALA A 156 -1.03 10.52 8.38
C ALA A 156 -1.59 10.16 6.99
N LYS A 157 -1.30 10.96 5.95
CA LYS A 157 -1.69 10.69 4.55
C LYS A 157 -0.58 10.05 3.73
N ILE A 158 0.62 9.91 4.27
CA ILE A 158 1.70 9.19 3.61
C ILE A 158 1.37 7.70 3.65
N ILE A 159 1.17 7.14 2.46
CA ILE A 159 0.91 5.72 2.24
C ILE A 159 2.12 5.11 1.52
N THR A 160 2.50 3.91 1.94
CA THR A 160 3.52 3.09 1.28
C THR A 160 2.92 2.27 0.13
N ASP A 161 3.71 1.95 -0.89
CA ASP A 161 3.25 1.07 -1.96
C ASP A 161 2.82 -0.30 -1.42
N GLU A 162 3.49 -0.78 -0.37
CA GLU A 162 3.13 -2.00 0.36
C GLU A 162 1.72 -1.93 0.97
N GLU A 163 1.31 -0.80 1.55
CA GLU A 163 -0.06 -0.61 2.09
C GLU A 163 -1.12 -0.54 1.00
N LEU A 164 -0.78 -0.04 -0.20
CA LEU A 164 -1.71 -0.01 -1.33
C LEU A 164 -1.92 -1.39 -1.95
N ILE A 165 -0.86 -2.21 -2.03
CA ILE A 165 -0.91 -3.55 -2.61
C ILE A 165 -1.52 -4.54 -1.61
N LEU A 166 -1.07 -4.51 -0.37
CA LEU A 166 -1.41 -5.51 0.63
C LEU A 166 -2.65 -5.13 1.46
N GLY A 167 -3.06 -3.85 1.45
CA GLY A 167 -4.15 -3.34 2.28
C GLY A 167 -3.71 -2.92 3.69
N LYS A 168 -4.64 -2.31 4.44
CA LYS A 168 -4.38 -1.80 5.79
C LYS A 168 -4.24 -2.94 6.79
N ILE A 169 -3.27 -2.83 7.68
CA ILE A 169 -3.06 -3.82 8.73
C ILE A 169 -4.16 -3.71 9.78
N LYS A 170 -4.77 -4.85 10.11
CA LYS A 170 -5.66 -5.04 11.25
C LYS A 170 -5.02 -5.98 12.24
N TYR A 171 -5.18 -5.64 13.52
CA TYR A 171 -4.66 -6.45 14.61
C TYR A 171 -5.78 -7.27 15.25
N ASN A 172 -5.52 -8.56 15.45
CA ASN A 172 -6.42 -9.50 16.12
C ASN A 172 -5.72 -10.14 17.32
N ASP A 173 -5.93 -9.58 18.51
CA ASP A 173 -5.32 -10.07 19.77
C ASP A 173 -5.75 -11.51 20.17
N LYS A 174 -6.69 -12.14 19.44
CA LYS A 174 -7.03 -13.56 19.64
C LYS A 174 -6.01 -14.51 18.99
N ILE A 175 -5.25 -14.04 18.00
CA ILE A 175 -4.26 -14.80 17.25
C ILE A 175 -2.90 -14.14 17.47
N LEU A 176 -1.91 -14.89 17.95
CA LEU A 176 -0.66 -14.31 18.43
C LEU A 176 0.10 -13.58 17.31
N HIS A 177 0.33 -14.23 16.17
CA HIS A 177 1.00 -13.62 15.03
C HIS A 177 0.22 -12.49 14.35
N GLN A 178 -1.08 -12.29 14.63
CA GLN A 178 -1.88 -11.17 14.11
C GLN A 178 -2.09 -10.07 15.15
N SER A 179 -1.54 -10.23 16.34
CA SER A 179 -1.83 -9.34 17.47
C SER A 179 -1.12 -7.99 17.33
N LYS A 180 -1.53 -7.03 18.17
CA LYS A 180 -0.92 -5.70 18.22
C LYS A 180 0.57 -5.69 18.59
N ILE A 181 1.15 -6.82 19.01
CA ILE A 181 2.61 -6.96 19.21
C ILE A 181 3.37 -6.62 17.91
N LEU A 182 2.75 -6.87 16.74
CA LEU A 182 3.31 -6.53 15.44
C LEU A 182 3.57 -5.03 15.25
N LYS A 183 2.92 -4.14 16.01
CA LYS A 183 3.18 -2.69 15.96
C LYS A 183 4.65 -2.35 16.19
N TYR A 184 5.39 -3.20 16.91
CA TYR A 184 6.83 -3.03 17.05
C TYR A 184 7.57 -3.10 15.70
N TYR A 185 7.21 -4.07 14.85
CA TYR A 185 7.86 -4.27 13.54
C TYR A 185 7.30 -3.37 12.44
N VAL A 186 6.04 -2.94 12.58
CA VAL A 186 5.32 -2.15 11.56
C VAL A 186 5.43 -0.65 11.82
N GLU A 187 5.18 -0.22 13.07
CA GLU A 187 5.02 1.18 13.46
C GLU A 187 6.21 1.69 14.31
N GLY A 188 7.18 0.83 14.65
CA GLY A 188 8.30 1.19 15.52
C GLY A 188 7.87 1.48 16.98
N GLU A 189 6.82 0.80 17.47
CA GLU A 189 6.25 1.09 18.79
C GLU A 189 7.25 0.89 19.94
N ASN A 190 7.10 1.69 21.00
CA ASN A 190 8.01 1.68 22.15
C ASN A 190 8.12 0.29 22.81
N LYS A 191 9.36 -0.18 23.04
CA LYS A 191 9.65 -1.50 23.63
C LYS A 191 8.91 -1.77 24.95
N ALA A 192 8.81 -0.79 25.85
CA ALA A 192 8.14 -1.00 27.15
C ALA A 192 6.62 -1.22 26.99
N LYS A 193 6.00 -0.55 26.02
CA LYS A 193 4.58 -0.75 25.68
C LYS A 193 4.36 -2.12 25.05
N VAL A 194 5.22 -2.51 24.12
CA VAL A 194 5.18 -3.82 23.46
C VAL A 194 5.39 -4.95 24.47
N GLN A 195 6.31 -4.83 25.43
CA GLN A 195 6.51 -5.86 26.47
C GLN A 195 5.25 -6.06 27.34
N LYS A 196 4.51 -4.99 27.66
CA LYS A 196 3.23 -5.12 28.37
C LYS A 196 2.20 -5.88 27.54
N ASP A 197 2.19 -5.65 26.23
CA ASP A 197 1.29 -6.32 25.29
C ASP A 197 1.65 -7.80 25.11
N ILE A 198 2.94 -8.13 25.00
CA ILE A 198 3.45 -9.51 25.03
C ILE A 198 2.94 -10.24 26.27
N ASN A 199 3.16 -9.68 27.46
CA ASN A 199 2.74 -10.31 28.73
C ASN A 199 1.23 -10.55 28.78
N LYS A 200 0.42 -9.60 28.29
CA LYS A 200 -1.04 -9.69 28.28
C LYS A 200 -1.54 -10.74 27.27
N ILE A 201 -1.02 -10.72 26.05
CA ILE A 201 -1.50 -11.55 24.94
C ILE A 201 -1.05 -13.00 25.14
N PHE A 202 0.24 -13.25 25.40
CA PHE A 202 0.73 -14.62 25.65
C PHE A 202 0.01 -15.26 26.84
N LYS A 203 -0.26 -14.51 27.92
CA LYS A 203 -1.03 -15.05 29.06
C LYS A 203 -2.45 -15.48 28.67
N LYS A 204 -3.11 -14.79 27.74
CA LYS A 204 -4.42 -15.19 27.22
C LYS A 204 -4.33 -16.43 26.34
N ILE A 205 -3.33 -16.47 25.46
CA ILE A 205 -3.09 -17.58 24.53
C ILE A 205 -2.77 -18.87 25.30
N ILE A 206 -1.84 -18.82 26.25
CA ILE A 206 -1.44 -19.98 27.07
C ILE A 206 -2.61 -20.53 27.90
N LYS A 207 -3.52 -19.66 28.37
CA LYS A 207 -4.73 -20.07 29.10
C LYS A 207 -5.79 -20.72 28.23
N ASN A 208 -5.71 -20.56 26.91
CA ASN A 208 -6.70 -21.10 25.98
C ASN A 208 -6.25 -22.47 25.47
N ASN A 209 -6.74 -23.54 26.12
CA ASN A 209 -6.43 -24.92 25.73
C ASN A 209 -6.83 -25.28 24.29
N LYS A 210 -7.72 -24.51 23.64
CA LYS A 210 -8.12 -24.74 22.25
C LYS A 210 -7.23 -24.02 21.24
N TYR A 211 -6.31 -23.17 21.69
CA TYR A 211 -5.44 -22.41 20.79
C TYR A 211 -4.34 -23.32 20.23
N PHE A 212 -4.26 -23.41 18.91
CA PHE A 212 -3.16 -24.08 18.21
C PHE A 212 -2.04 -23.08 17.93
N ILE A 213 -0.83 -23.38 18.40
CA ILE A 213 0.35 -22.55 18.14
C ILE A 213 0.88 -22.89 16.75
N SER A 214 0.77 -21.93 15.84
CA SER A 214 1.23 -22.09 14.45
C SER A 214 2.72 -21.81 14.28
N ALA A 215 3.31 -22.23 13.16
CA ALA A 215 4.69 -21.85 12.82
C ALA A 215 4.87 -20.33 12.65
N LYS A 216 3.83 -19.60 12.20
CA LYS A 216 3.81 -18.12 12.19
C LYS A 216 3.91 -17.53 13.61
N ASP A 217 3.26 -18.13 14.60
CA ASP A 217 3.37 -17.71 16.00
C ASP A 217 4.79 -17.91 16.54
N LEU A 218 5.43 -19.01 16.14
CA LEU A 218 6.82 -19.30 16.47
C LEU A 218 7.79 -18.36 15.75
N ALA A 219 7.50 -17.95 14.52
CA ALA A 219 8.29 -16.98 13.77
C ALA A 219 8.31 -15.61 14.46
N LEU A 220 7.13 -15.14 14.88
CA LEU A 220 7.00 -13.92 15.67
C LEU A 220 7.77 -14.04 17.00
N SER A 221 7.62 -15.17 17.70
CA SER A 221 8.29 -15.42 18.97
C SER A 221 9.82 -15.42 18.84
N ASP A 222 10.36 -16.05 17.80
CA ASP A 222 11.80 -16.08 17.50
C ASP A 222 12.35 -14.66 17.25
N ALA A 223 11.63 -13.85 16.47
CA ALA A 223 11.99 -12.46 16.23
C ALA A 223 11.97 -11.61 17.52
N LEU A 224 10.96 -11.81 18.38
CA LEU A 224 10.86 -11.08 19.66
C LEU A 224 12.03 -11.43 20.59
N ILE A 225 12.37 -12.72 20.71
CA ILE A 225 13.53 -13.17 21.50
C ILE A 225 14.81 -12.53 20.95
N LYS A 226 14.98 -12.55 19.62
CA LYS A 226 16.16 -11.97 18.96
C LYS A 226 16.32 -10.47 19.24
N ASP A 227 15.21 -9.75 19.38
CA ASP A 227 15.19 -8.30 19.62
C ASP A 227 15.23 -7.92 21.11
N GLY A 228 15.37 -8.92 21.99
CA GLY A 228 15.61 -8.77 23.42
C GLY A 228 14.35 -8.71 24.29
N PHE A 229 13.19 -9.11 23.76
CA PHE A 229 11.97 -9.24 24.57
C PHE A 229 11.97 -10.52 25.39
N SER A 230 11.37 -10.47 26.57
CA SER A 230 11.14 -11.67 27.38
C SER A 230 9.77 -12.26 27.10
N LEU A 231 9.73 -13.56 26.79
CA LEU A 231 8.49 -14.32 26.69
C LEU A 231 8.08 -14.85 28.06
N PRO A 232 6.79 -15.06 28.35
CA PRO A 232 6.37 -15.68 29.60
C PRO A 232 6.96 -17.08 29.78
N SER A 233 7.39 -17.40 31.00
CA SER A 233 8.04 -18.68 31.35
C SER A 233 7.25 -19.92 30.95
N ASN A 234 5.92 -19.83 30.92
CA ASN A 234 5.03 -20.95 30.59
C ASN A 234 4.92 -21.19 29.07
N PHE A 235 5.45 -20.27 28.25
CA PHE A 235 5.52 -20.45 26.81
C PHE A 235 6.79 -21.21 26.44
N LYS A 236 6.64 -22.51 26.19
CA LYS A 236 7.76 -23.43 25.95
C LYS A 236 8.30 -23.35 24.52
N TYR A 237 8.81 -22.18 24.13
CA TYR A 237 9.29 -21.92 22.77
C TYR A 237 10.30 -22.98 22.26
N ASN A 238 11.27 -23.37 23.09
CA ASN A 238 12.29 -24.34 22.70
C ASN A 238 11.73 -25.74 22.41
N GLU A 239 10.72 -26.22 23.16
CA GLU A 239 10.07 -27.51 22.88
C GLU A 239 9.20 -27.43 21.61
N LEU A 240 8.59 -26.27 21.34
CA LEU A 240 7.70 -26.08 20.21
C LEU A 240 8.46 -25.95 18.89
N LYS A 241 9.62 -25.30 18.88
CA LYS A 241 10.43 -25.09 17.67
C LYS A 241 11.10 -26.37 17.16
N GLU A 242 11.36 -27.35 18.03
CA GLU A 242 12.00 -28.62 17.66
C GLU A 242 11.17 -29.45 16.67
N LYS A 243 9.87 -29.15 16.56
CA LYS A 243 8.97 -29.79 15.60
C LYS A 243 9.09 -29.22 14.18
N LEU A 244 9.85 -28.12 14.00
CA LEU A 244 10.00 -27.43 12.73
C LEU A 244 11.40 -27.68 12.17
N ASP A 245 11.44 -28.26 10.98
CA ASP A 245 12.69 -28.55 10.30
C ASP A 245 13.18 -27.33 9.52
N VAL A 246 14.47 -27.01 9.68
CA VAL A 246 15.16 -25.99 8.88
C VAL A 246 16.09 -26.71 7.90
N PRO A 247 16.04 -26.41 6.60
CA PRO A 247 16.88 -27.07 5.61
C PRO A 247 18.38 -26.97 5.94
N ASN A 248 19.05 -28.12 6.08
CA ASN A 248 20.47 -28.21 6.47
C ASN A 248 21.41 -27.47 5.51
N ASN A 249 21.08 -27.43 4.22
CA ASN A 249 21.84 -26.67 3.22
C ASN A 249 21.85 -25.17 3.53
N LEU A 250 20.75 -24.60 4.03
CA LEU A 250 20.65 -23.19 4.40
C LEU A 250 21.32 -22.91 5.76
N LEU A 251 21.27 -23.85 6.70
CA LEU A 251 21.99 -23.74 7.97
C LEU A 251 23.52 -23.66 7.75
N LYS A 252 24.06 -24.44 6.81
CA LYS A 252 25.49 -24.34 6.44
C LYS A 252 25.88 -22.94 5.96
N LEU A 253 24.98 -22.22 5.28
CA LEU A 253 25.25 -20.85 4.84
C LEU A 253 25.35 -19.89 6.03
N VAL A 254 24.55 -20.13 7.07
CA VAL A 254 24.59 -19.38 8.32
C VAL A 254 25.90 -19.66 9.06
N GLU A 255 26.28 -20.93 9.21
CA GLU A 255 27.54 -21.35 9.84
C GLU A 255 28.77 -20.76 9.14
N ASN A 256 28.74 -20.71 7.81
CA ASN A 256 29.80 -20.13 6.98
C ASN A 256 29.71 -18.59 6.87
N ASN A 257 28.76 -17.94 7.56
CA ASN A 257 28.51 -16.50 7.53
C ASN A 257 28.30 -15.92 6.11
N GLN A 258 27.70 -16.69 5.21
CA GLN A 258 27.46 -16.32 3.80
C GLN A 258 26.14 -15.53 3.63
N LYS A 259 26.07 -14.32 4.21
CA LYS A 259 24.85 -13.50 4.25
C LYS A 259 24.23 -13.21 2.88
N ALA A 260 25.06 -12.83 1.90
CA ALA A 260 24.60 -12.49 0.56
C ALA A 260 23.99 -13.71 -0.16
N PHE A 261 24.64 -14.87 -0.04
CA PHE A 261 24.16 -16.10 -0.67
C PHE A 261 22.89 -16.62 0.01
N LEU A 262 22.80 -16.51 1.34
CA LEU A 262 21.56 -16.82 2.06
C LEU A 262 20.41 -15.90 1.62
N ALA A 263 20.65 -14.60 1.49
CA ALA A 263 19.62 -13.66 1.03
C ALA A 263 19.16 -14.02 -0.39
N LEU A 264 20.08 -14.37 -1.29
CA LEU A 264 19.74 -14.85 -2.64
C LEU A 264 18.89 -16.11 -2.60
N LYS A 265 19.26 -17.10 -1.76
CA LYS A 265 18.49 -18.34 -1.59
C LYS A 265 17.10 -18.08 -1.03
N ILE A 266 16.94 -17.12 -0.12
CA ILE A 266 15.62 -16.71 0.38
C ILE A 266 14.78 -16.09 -0.75
N VAL A 267 15.36 -15.23 -1.59
CA VAL A 267 14.66 -14.68 -2.75
C VAL A 267 14.25 -15.78 -3.73
N GLU A 268 15.12 -16.77 -3.99
CA GLU A 268 14.80 -17.92 -4.83
C GLU A 268 13.67 -18.79 -4.24
N ILE A 269 13.64 -18.98 -2.91
CA ILE A 269 12.58 -19.74 -2.22
C ILE A 269 11.23 -19.02 -2.31
N ILE A 270 11.25 -17.69 -2.19
CA ILE A 270 10.05 -16.86 -2.35
C ILE A 270 9.59 -16.90 -3.81
N GLY A 271 10.51 -16.81 -4.77
CA GLY A 271 10.22 -16.97 -6.19
C GLY A 271 9.29 -15.88 -6.73
N GLU A 272 8.21 -16.30 -7.39
CA GLU A 272 7.15 -15.42 -7.90
C GLU A 272 6.08 -15.11 -6.84
N ASP A 273 6.11 -15.80 -5.70
CA ASP A 273 5.17 -15.57 -4.59
C ASP A 273 5.60 -14.39 -3.72
N GLU A 274 4.65 -13.87 -2.94
CA GLU A 274 4.88 -12.91 -1.89
C GLU A 274 4.96 -13.59 -0.51
N PRO A 275 5.64 -13.02 0.49
CA PRO A 275 5.80 -13.66 1.80
C PRO A 275 4.49 -14.06 2.51
N TYR A 276 3.37 -13.40 2.22
CA TYR A 276 2.06 -13.75 2.78
C TYR A 276 1.41 -14.98 2.13
N GLN A 277 1.89 -15.38 0.94
CA GLN A 277 1.42 -16.55 0.19
C GLN A 277 2.15 -17.82 0.60
N LEU A 278 3.33 -17.69 1.22
CA LEU A 278 4.12 -18.81 1.70
C LEU A 278 3.41 -19.58 2.83
N ASP A 279 3.70 -20.87 2.92
CA ASP A 279 3.25 -21.69 4.03
C ASP A 279 3.89 -21.25 5.36
N SER A 280 3.27 -21.66 6.45
CA SER A 280 3.66 -21.20 7.79
C SER A 280 5.05 -21.67 8.23
N GLU A 281 5.47 -22.85 7.78
CA GLU A 281 6.79 -23.42 8.11
C GLU A 281 7.88 -22.68 7.35
N THR A 282 7.61 -22.35 6.08
CA THR A 282 8.49 -21.51 5.26
C THR A 282 8.73 -20.14 5.86
N ILE A 283 7.66 -19.47 6.31
CA ILE A 283 7.78 -18.18 7.00
C ILE A 283 8.62 -18.32 8.28
N PHE A 284 8.45 -19.41 9.03
CA PHE A 284 9.23 -19.67 10.23
C PHE A 284 10.73 -19.84 9.92
N PHE A 285 11.09 -20.76 9.02
CA PHE A 285 12.52 -21.03 8.80
C PHE A 285 13.22 -19.84 8.14
N ILE A 286 12.56 -19.11 7.22
CA ILE A 286 13.10 -17.87 6.65
C ILE A 286 13.39 -16.86 7.77
N THR A 287 12.42 -16.65 8.66
CA THR A 287 12.59 -15.76 9.82
C THR A 287 13.76 -16.21 10.71
N ASN A 288 13.86 -17.50 10.99
CA ASN A 288 14.90 -18.07 11.83
C ASN A 288 16.31 -17.90 11.24
N LEU A 289 16.46 -18.16 9.94
CA LEU A 289 17.72 -17.98 9.21
C LEU A 289 18.15 -16.51 9.20
N LEU A 290 17.21 -15.60 8.92
CA LEU A 290 17.48 -14.15 8.95
C LEU A 290 17.88 -13.67 10.36
N ASN A 291 17.24 -14.19 11.41
CA ASN A 291 17.58 -13.90 12.81
C ASN A 291 19.00 -14.40 13.17
N LYS A 292 19.37 -15.62 12.76
CA LYS A 292 20.72 -16.15 13.00
C LYS A 292 21.80 -15.29 12.33
N MET A 293 21.49 -14.68 11.19
CA MET A 293 22.44 -13.86 10.42
C MET A 293 22.39 -12.35 10.71
N ASN A 294 21.57 -11.91 11.69
CA ASN A 294 21.33 -10.50 11.99
C ASN A 294 20.83 -9.69 10.76
N LEU A 295 20.07 -10.30 9.85
CA LEU A 295 19.47 -9.62 8.70
C LEU A 295 18.11 -9.00 9.08
N VAL A 296 18.15 -8.10 10.07
CA VAL A 296 16.97 -7.52 10.73
C VAL A 296 16.04 -6.80 9.75
N THR A 297 16.59 -6.02 8.83
CA THR A 297 15.80 -5.25 7.85
C THR A 297 14.97 -6.17 6.95
N ILE A 298 15.58 -7.24 6.43
CA ILE A 298 14.91 -8.20 5.55
C ILE A 298 13.85 -8.98 6.34
N ARG A 299 14.22 -9.44 7.55
CA ARG A 299 13.29 -10.13 8.46
C ARG A 299 12.05 -9.30 8.73
N ASN A 300 12.20 -8.01 9.06
CA ASN A 300 11.05 -7.16 9.38
C ASN A 300 10.11 -7.00 8.18
N LYS A 301 10.64 -6.92 6.95
CA LYS A 301 9.82 -6.93 5.73
C LYS A 301 9.03 -8.22 5.57
N VAL A 302 9.68 -9.38 5.76
CA VAL A 302 9.02 -10.69 5.72
C VAL A 302 7.90 -10.77 6.76
N LEU A 303 8.15 -10.34 8.01
CA LEU A 303 7.15 -10.36 9.08
C LEU A 303 5.98 -9.41 8.80
N ASN A 304 6.26 -8.20 8.30
CA ASN A 304 5.24 -7.21 7.94
C ASN A 304 4.34 -7.73 6.81
N SER A 305 4.89 -8.42 5.83
CA SER A 305 4.10 -9.03 4.75
C SER A 305 3.31 -10.23 5.26
N ALA A 306 3.97 -11.18 5.96
CA ALA A 306 3.45 -12.54 6.15
C ALA A 306 2.52 -12.77 7.35
N LEU A 307 2.60 -11.91 8.38
CA LEU A 307 1.93 -12.12 9.66
C LEU A 307 0.60 -11.37 9.86
N PRO A 308 0.50 -10.05 9.59
CA PRO A 308 -0.70 -9.29 9.94
C PRO A 308 -1.91 -9.70 9.12
N LEU A 309 -3.10 -9.53 9.71
CA LEU A 309 -4.33 -9.53 8.94
C LEU A 309 -4.42 -8.23 8.15
N ARG A 310 -4.86 -8.30 6.89
CA ARG A 310 -5.01 -7.11 6.04
C ARG A 310 -6.41 -7.01 5.46
N THR A 311 -6.82 -5.77 5.17
CA THR A 311 -8.13 -5.42 4.58
C THR A 311 -8.01 -4.29 3.60
#